data_AF-A0A2D5FD28-F1
#
_entry.id   AF-A0A2D5FD28-F1
#
_cell.length_a   1.000
_cell.length_b   1.000
_cell.length_c   1.000
_cell.angle_alpha   90.00
_cell.angle_beta   90.00
_cell.angle_gamma   90.00
#
_symmetry.space_group_name_H-M   'P 1'
#
loop_
_entity.id
_entity.type
_entity.pdbx_description
1 polymer ?
#
loop_
_entity_poly.entity_id
_entity_poly.type
_entity_poly.pdbx_seq_one_letter_code
_entity_poly.pdbx_strand_id
1 'polypeptide(L)'
;MQFHTGTITPSTVDSYEVAPSDKYATNITNLKKVYGRTETARFRVFTRQKDWCPTIYTVASRAAEANHIESGSYKVFRVIDELDVVPYGTGSDLHTAMSYDLSGNYFDLDMSMLEAGFMYGIKFTYYNNSINDWVEQPEIFKFRVEE
;
A
#
# COMPACT_ATOMS: atom_id res chain seq x y z
N MET A 1 59.16 20.94 20.76
CA MET A 1 57.73 20.65 20.99
C MET A 1 57.11 20.32 19.64
N GLN A 2 56.61 19.10 19.50
CA GLN A 2 56.11 18.54 18.25
C GLN A 2 54.59 18.69 18.25
N PHE A 3 54.06 19.52 17.36
CA PHE A 3 52.62 19.67 17.20
C PHE A 3 52.14 18.62 16.19
N HIS A 4 51.30 17.71 16.67
CA HIS A 4 50.63 16.70 15.87
C HIS A 4 49.28 17.29 15.44
N THR A 5 49.19 17.80 14.21
CA THR A 5 47.91 18.27 13.67
C THR A 5 47.27 17.10 12.93
N GLY A 6 46.30 16.44 13.56
CA GLY A 6 45.46 15.46 12.90
C GLY A 6 44.52 16.15 11.92
N THR A 7 44.59 15.81 10.64
CA THR A 7 43.59 16.22 9.65
C THR A 7 42.38 15.32 9.81
N ILE A 8 41.26 15.87 10.30
CA ILE A 8 39.96 15.20 10.26
C ILE A 8 39.34 15.51 8.91
N THR A 9 39.20 14.51 8.05
CA THR A 9 38.30 14.58 6.89
C THR A 9 36.92 14.14 7.35
N PRO A 10 35.94 15.05 7.55
CA PRO A 10 34.58 14.63 7.78
C PRO A 10 34.10 13.93 6.50
N SER A 11 33.63 12.69 6.63
CA SER A 11 32.84 12.07 5.58
C SER A 11 31.62 12.96 5.38
N THR A 12 31.55 13.64 4.23
CA THR A 12 30.34 14.31 3.81
C THR A 12 29.29 13.22 3.67
N VAL A 13 28.34 13.20 4.61
CA VAL A 13 27.11 12.47 4.38
C VAL A 13 26.45 13.24 3.26
N ASP A 14 26.54 12.70 2.04
CA ASP A 14 25.69 13.19 0.95
C ASP A 14 24.28 13.10 1.50
N SER A 15 23.67 14.26 1.75
CA SER A 15 22.25 14.36 1.96
C SER A 15 21.62 13.85 0.67
N TYR A 16 21.35 12.54 0.62
CA TYR A 16 20.35 12.03 -0.29
C TYR A 16 19.13 12.86 0.03
N GLU A 17 18.73 13.72 -0.92
CA GLU A 17 17.41 14.30 -0.89
C GLU A 17 16.48 13.11 -0.79
N VAL A 18 16.00 12.83 0.43
CA VAL A 18 14.96 11.85 0.63
C VAL A 18 13.77 12.50 -0.03
N ALA A 19 13.58 12.19 -1.32
CA ALA A 19 12.34 12.42 -2.00
C ALA A 19 11.27 11.98 -1.01
N PRO A 20 10.29 12.85 -0.67
CA PRO A 20 9.30 12.53 0.34
C PRO A 20 8.72 11.18 -0.05
N SER A 21 9.04 10.13 0.71
CA SER A 21 8.36 8.87 0.54
C SER A 21 6.95 9.21 0.98
N ASP A 22 6.03 9.40 0.03
CA ASP A 22 4.62 9.54 0.34
C ASP A 22 4.23 8.23 1.04
N LYS A 23 4.35 8.22 2.37
CA LYS A 23 3.95 7.09 3.19
C LYS A 23 2.45 7.19 3.23
N TYR A 24 1.77 6.33 2.51
CA TYR A 24 0.33 6.22 2.64
C TYR A 24 0.04 5.29 3.80
N ALA A 25 -0.85 5.70 4.70
CA ALA A 25 -1.49 4.75 5.58
C ALA A 25 -2.66 4.13 4.82
N THR A 26 -2.63 2.82 4.65
CA THR A 26 -3.65 2.05 3.94
C THR A 26 -4.53 1.31 4.94
N ASN A 27 -5.83 1.20 4.66
CA ASN A 27 -6.73 0.33 5.41
C ASN A 27 -7.79 -0.30 4.50
N ILE A 28 -8.27 -1.50 4.85
CA ILE A 28 -9.46 -2.10 4.25
C ILE A 28 -10.64 -1.92 5.20
N THR A 29 -11.63 -1.12 4.81
CA THR A 29 -12.72 -0.69 5.72
C THR A 29 -13.76 -1.78 5.97
N ASN A 30 -13.85 -2.78 5.09
CA ASN A 30 -14.84 -3.85 5.15
C ASN A 30 -14.22 -5.26 5.16
N LEU A 31 -13.01 -5.39 5.68
CA LEU A 31 -12.31 -6.68 5.80
C LEU A 31 -13.03 -7.61 6.78
N LYS A 32 -13.47 -8.77 6.31
CA LYS A 32 -13.92 -9.89 7.15
C LYS A 32 -12.73 -10.75 7.54
N LYS A 33 -12.82 -11.42 8.69
CA LYS A 33 -11.82 -12.41 9.11
C LYS A 33 -11.88 -13.70 8.29
N VAL A 34 -13.06 -14.05 7.80
CA VAL A 34 -13.35 -15.28 7.05
C VAL A 34 -14.22 -14.93 5.85
N TYR A 35 -13.92 -15.55 4.71
CA TYR A 35 -14.70 -15.50 3.48
C TYR A 35 -14.97 -16.93 3.00
N GLY A 36 -16.14 -17.16 2.40
CA GLY A 36 -16.52 -18.44 1.80
C GLY A 36 -16.00 -18.58 0.37
N ARG A 37 -15.73 -19.80 -0.09
CA ARG A 37 -15.23 -20.04 -1.47
C ARG A 37 -16.22 -19.67 -2.58
N THR A 38 -17.49 -19.53 -2.25
CA THR A 38 -18.56 -19.25 -3.22
C THR A 38 -18.85 -17.75 -3.38
N GLU A 39 -18.19 -16.87 -2.62
CA GLU A 39 -18.42 -15.43 -2.71
C GLU A 39 -17.36 -14.71 -3.56
N THR A 40 -17.79 -13.67 -4.28
CA THR A 40 -16.89 -12.63 -4.81
C THR A 40 -16.93 -11.45 -3.86
N ALA A 41 -15.81 -11.14 -3.21
CA ALA A 41 -15.76 -10.09 -2.21
C ALA A 41 -15.22 -8.78 -2.79
N ARG A 42 -15.96 -7.68 -2.56
CA ARG A 42 -15.46 -6.32 -2.78
C ARG A 42 -14.66 -5.85 -1.58
N PHE A 43 -13.39 -5.52 -1.76
CA PHE A 43 -12.55 -4.90 -0.74
C PHE A 43 -12.51 -3.38 -0.94
N ARG A 44 -12.90 -2.64 0.10
CA ARG A 44 -12.90 -1.17 0.12
C ARG A 44 -11.60 -0.69 0.75
N VAL A 45 -10.74 -0.05 -0.05
CA VAL A 45 -9.41 0.39 0.33
C VAL A 45 -9.41 1.90 0.54
N PHE A 46 -9.14 2.29 1.78
CA PHE A 46 -8.98 3.68 2.18
C PHE A 46 -7.51 4.03 2.31
N THR A 47 -7.10 5.12 1.67
CA THR A 47 -5.72 5.61 1.65
C THR A 47 -5.67 7.05 2.13
N ARG A 48 -4.76 7.32 3.08
CA ARG A 48 -4.46 8.69 3.53
C ARG A 48 -2.97 8.94 3.45
N GLN A 49 -2.56 10.13 3.01
CA GLN A 49 -1.17 10.56 3.15
C GLN A 49 -0.82 10.69 4.64
N LYS A 50 0.34 10.16 5.06
CA LYS A 50 0.79 10.19 6.45
C LYS A 50 1.27 11.59 6.89
N ASP A 51 1.69 12.43 5.94
CA ASP A 51 2.32 13.73 6.21
C ASP A 51 1.50 14.94 5.70
N TRP A 52 0.18 14.81 5.52
CA TRP A 52 -0.66 15.95 5.14
C TRP A 52 -0.87 16.90 6.34
N CYS A 53 -0.08 17.97 6.40
CA CYS A 53 -0.30 19.12 7.27
C CYS A 53 -1.30 20.08 6.58
N PRO A 54 -2.55 20.25 7.06
CA PRO A 54 -3.38 21.33 6.57
C PRO A 54 -2.76 22.65 7.04
N THR A 55 -2.35 23.51 6.10
CA THR A 55 -1.98 24.87 6.48
C THR A 55 -3.22 25.58 7.04
N ILE A 56 -3.02 26.42 8.05
CA ILE A 56 -4.02 27.02 8.96
C ILE A 56 -5.08 27.88 8.24
N TYR A 57 -4.97 28.06 6.92
CA TYR A 57 -5.97 28.76 6.10
C TYR A 57 -7.17 27.90 5.68
N THR A 58 -7.17 26.61 5.96
CA THR A 58 -8.31 25.71 5.67
C THR A 58 -9.12 25.43 6.93
N VAL A 59 -9.66 26.47 7.58
CA VAL A 59 -10.53 26.28 8.74
C VAL A 59 -11.91 25.79 8.29
N ALA A 60 -12.28 24.61 8.79
CA ALA A 60 -13.65 24.16 9.05
C ALA A 60 -14.58 23.85 7.86
N SER A 61 -14.40 22.67 7.23
CA SER A 61 -15.53 21.89 6.69
C SER A 61 -15.13 20.43 6.34
N ARG A 62 -15.58 19.50 7.19
CA ARG A 62 -16.16 18.17 6.87
C ARG A 62 -15.29 17.10 6.18
N ALA A 63 -15.09 16.00 6.92
CA ALA A 63 -14.66 14.65 6.52
C ALA A 63 -13.28 14.56 5.85
N ALA A 64 -12.45 13.63 6.32
CA ALA A 64 -11.21 13.28 5.62
C ALA A 64 -11.58 12.81 4.21
N GLU A 65 -11.33 13.63 3.19
CA GLU A 65 -11.51 13.27 1.79
C GLU A 65 -10.58 12.08 1.51
N ALA A 66 -11.16 10.98 1.01
CA ALA A 66 -10.38 9.82 0.61
C ALA A 66 -9.49 10.24 -0.57
N ASN A 67 -8.17 10.14 -0.43
CA ASN A 67 -7.28 10.41 -1.54
C ASN A 67 -7.45 9.29 -2.57
N HIS A 68 -8.01 9.60 -3.74
CA HIS A 68 -8.08 8.66 -4.86
C HIS A 68 -6.66 8.41 -5.37
N ILE A 69 -6.20 7.16 -5.32
CA ILE A 69 -4.92 6.77 -5.91
C ILE A 69 -5.24 6.21 -7.28
N GLU A 70 -5.04 7.02 -8.31
CA GLU A 70 -5.33 6.65 -9.71
C GLU A 70 -4.46 5.47 -10.19
N SER A 71 -3.38 5.14 -9.46
CA SER A 71 -2.42 4.08 -9.80
C SER A 71 -2.07 3.19 -8.61
N GLY A 72 -3.07 2.50 -8.05
CA GLY A 72 -2.88 1.50 -6.99
C GLY A 72 -3.11 0.08 -7.49
N SER A 73 -2.29 -0.86 -7.00
CA SER A 73 -2.35 -2.27 -7.38
C SER A 73 -2.27 -3.18 -6.15
N TYR A 74 -2.95 -4.32 -6.18
CA TYR A 74 -2.98 -5.29 -5.08
C TYR A 74 -2.27 -6.61 -5.45
N LYS A 75 -1.86 -7.35 -4.42
CA LYS A 75 -1.35 -8.71 -4.50
C LYS A 75 -2.02 -9.55 -3.42
N VAL A 76 -2.29 -10.81 -3.74
CA VAL A 76 -2.78 -11.82 -2.78
C VAL A 76 -1.76 -12.94 -2.68
N PHE A 77 -1.33 -13.23 -1.46
CA PHE A 77 -0.38 -14.31 -1.19
C PHE A 77 -0.89 -15.23 -0.09
N ARG A 78 -0.51 -16.50 -0.14
CA ARG A 78 -0.84 -17.48 0.90
C ARG A 78 0.18 -17.34 2.04
N VAL A 79 -0.32 -17.27 3.27
CA VAL A 79 0.52 -16.90 4.43
C VAL A 79 1.47 -18.02 4.88
N ILE A 80 1.14 -19.29 4.62
CA ILE A 80 1.94 -20.42 5.13
C ILE A 80 3.28 -20.60 4.39
N ASP A 81 3.31 -20.25 3.11
CA ASP A 81 4.44 -20.49 2.19
C ASP A 81 4.81 -19.25 1.37
N GLU A 82 4.17 -18.10 1.63
CA GLU A 82 4.37 -16.84 0.92
C GLU A 82 4.15 -16.93 -0.59
N LEU A 83 3.37 -17.92 -1.04
CA LEU A 83 3.06 -18.11 -2.45
C LEU A 83 2.16 -17.00 -2.97
N ASP A 84 2.59 -16.30 -4.01
CA ASP A 84 1.80 -15.29 -4.72
C ASP A 84 0.73 -15.97 -5.57
N VAL A 85 -0.49 -16.03 -5.04
CA VAL A 85 -1.64 -16.61 -5.73
C VAL A 85 -2.20 -15.63 -6.76
N VAL A 86 -2.15 -14.33 -6.44
CA VAL A 86 -2.41 -13.23 -7.37
C VAL A 86 -1.23 -12.27 -7.28
N PRO A 87 -0.28 -12.30 -8.22
CA PRO A 87 0.85 -11.37 -8.23
C PRO A 87 0.38 -9.98 -8.65
N TYR A 88 1.19 -8.96 -8.33
CA TYR A 88 0.98 -7.60 -8.82
C TYR A 88 0.95 -7.58 -10.36
N GLY A 89 -0.14 -7.08 -10.94
CA GLY A 89 -0.22 -6.62 -12.32
C GLY A 89 0.15 -5.15 -12.40
N THR A 90 1.45 -4.84 -12.37
CA THR A 90 1.98 -3.49 -12.64
C THR A 90 2.57 -3.44 -14.06
N GLY A 91 2.76 -2.24 -14.61
CA GLY A 91 3.27 -2.08 -15.98
C GLY A 91 2.16 -2.07 -17.04
N SER A 92 2.22 -2.97 -18.02
CA SER A 92 1.33 -2.95 -19.19
C SER A 92 0.00 -3.71 -19.02
N ASP A 93 -0.04 -4.75 -18.18
CA ASP A 93 -1.21 -5.64 -18.08
C ASP A 93 -2.25 -5.17 -17.04
N LEU A 94 -1.84 -4.40 -16.03
CA LEU A 94 -2.68 -3.72 -15.03
C LEU A 94 -3.85 -4.53 -14.44
N HIS A 95 -3.77 -5.88 -14.41
CA HIS A 95 -4.90 -6.75 -14.06
C HIS A 95 -5.27 -6.71 -12.57
N THR A 96 -4.40 -6.18 -11.71
CA THR A 96 -4.68 -5.92 -10.29
C THR A 96 -4.82 -4.44 -9.98
N ALA A 97 -5.00 -3.59 -11.00
CA ALA A 97 -5.29 -2.18 -10.79
C ALA A 97 -6.62 -2.03 -10.02
N MET A 98 -6.62 -1.19 -9.00
CA MET A 98 -7.80 -0.90 -8.22
C MET A 98 -8.67 0.14 -8.93
N SER A 99 -9.98 -0.08 -8.90
CA SER A 99 -10.96 0.92 -9.29
C SER A 99 -11.17 1.92 -8.17
N TYR A 100 -11.79 3.07 -8.46
CA TYR A 100 -12.09 4.08 -7.45
C TYR A 100 -13.51 4.64 -7.61
N ASP A 101 -14.12 5.01 -6.50
CA ASP A 101 -15.38 5.76 -6.44
C ASP A 101 -15.31 6.81 -5.32
N LEU A 102 -16.42 7.51 -5.04
CA LEU A 102 -16.51 8.56 -4.01
C LEU A 102 -16.08 8.10 -2.60
N SER A 103 -16.02 6.78 -2.33
CA SER A 103 -15.62 6.23 -1.03
C SER A 103 -14.16 5.78 -0.96
N GLY A 104 -13.39 5.94 -2.04
CA GLY A 104 -11.99 5.54 -2.14
C GLY A 104 -11.75 4.44 -3.18
N ASN A 105 -10.65 3.71 -3.03
CA ASN A 105 -10.28 2.64 -3.95
C ASN A 105 -11.01 1.35 -3.60
N TYR A 106 -11.20 0.46 -4.58
CA TYR A 106 -11.75 -0.87 -4.36
C TYR A 106 -11.30 -1.87 -5.43
N PHE A 107 -11.41 -3.14 -5.11
CA PHE A 107 -11.28 -4.24 -6.06
C PHE A 107 -12.21 -5.38 -5.66
N ASP A 108 -12.57 -6.21 -6.64
CA ASP A 108 -13.35 -7.41 -6.44
C ASP A 108 -12.41 -8.63 -6.56
N LEU A 109 -12.52 -9.58 -5.64
CA LEU A 109 -11.75 -10.82 -5.66
C LEU A 109 -12.69 -12.01 -5.61
N ASP A 110 -12.56 -12.90 -6.59
CA ASP A 110 -13.26 -14.18 -6.61
C ASP A 110 -12.56 -15.17 -5.67
N MET A 111 -13.22 -15.53 -4.57
CA MET A 111 -12.67 -16.44 -3.56
C MET A 111 -12.55 -17.87 -4.07
N SER A 112 -13.23 -18.23 -5.16
CA SER A 112 -13.15 -19.57 -5.74
C SER A 112 -11.74 -19.89 -6.27
N MET A 113 -10.97 -18.85 -6.60
CA MET A 113 -9.56 -18.93 -6.99
C MET A 113 -8.63 -19.30 -5.82
N LEU A 114 -9.11 -19.20 -4.59
CA LEU A 114 -8.35 -19.48 -3.38
C LEU A 114 -8.75 -20.85 -2.80
N GLU A 115 -7.75 -21.54 -2.27
CA GLU A 115 -7.93 -22.82 -1.57
C GLU A 115 -8.49 -22.59 -0.15
N ALA A 116 -9.54 -23.33 0.23
CA ALA A 116 -10.10 -23.30 1.59
C ALA A 116 -9.14 -23.87 2.63
N GLY A 117 -9.34 -23.48 3.88
CA GLY A 117 -8.52 -23.90 5.01
C GLY A 117 -7.24 -23.09 5.18
N PHE A 118 -6.89 -22.24 4.21
CA PHE A 118 -5.72 -21.39 4.25
C PHE A 118 -6.02 -19.94 4.65
N MET A 119 -4.98 -19.27 5.14
CA MET A 119 -4.95 -17.83 5.38
C MET A 119 -4.21 -17.15 4.23
N TYR A 120 -4.77 -16.03 3.79
CA TYR A 120 -4.20 -15.19 2.74
C TYR A 120 -3.92 -13.80 3.28
N GLY A 121 -2.95 -13.13 2.67
CA GLY A 121 -2.61 -11.74 2.92
C GLY A 121 -2.80 -10.91 1.65
N ILE A 122 -3.34 -9.71 1.81
CA ILE A 122 -3.39 -8.67 0.78
C ILE A 122 -2.30 -7.65 1.08
N LYS A 123 -1.52 -7.32 0.05
CA LYS A 123 -0.59 -6.19 0.06
C LYS A 123 -0.94 -5.23 -1.06
N PHE A 124 -0.53 -3.98 -0.90
CA PHE A 124 -0.76 -2.92 -1.88
C PHE A 124 0.55 -2.30 -2.33
N THR A 125 0.56 -1.83 -3.57
CA THR A 125 1.63 -1.00 -4.12
C THR A 125 1.01 0.23 -4.78
N TYR A 126 1.66 1.37 -4.63
CA TYR A 126 1.23 2.64 -5.22
C TYR A 126 2.34 3.21 -6.08
N TYR A 127 1.97 3.72 -7.25
CA TYR A 127 2.93 4.39 -8.12
C TYR A 127 3.33 5.74 -7.54
N ASN A 128 4.64 5.96 -7.39
CA ASN A 128 5.21 7.22 -6.93
C ASN A 128 5.80 7.96 -8.14
N ASN A 129 5.12 9.04 -8.54
CA ASN A 129 5.52 9.87 -9.67
C ASN A 129 6.87 10.59 -9.46
N SER A 130 7.28 10.87 -8.21
CA SER A 130 8.53 11.56 -7.91
C SER A 130 9.77 10.69 -8.17
N ILE A 131 9.65 9.37 -8.02
CA ILE A 131 10.72 8.41 -8.30
C ILE A 131 10.42 7.52 -9.52
N ASN A 132 9.28 7.74 -10.18
CA ASN A 132 8.83 7.01 -11.36
C ASN A 132 8.77 5.48 -11.15
N ASP A 133 8.38 5.04 -9.94
CA ASP A 133 8.43 3.63 -9.53
C ASP A 133 7.27 3.24 -8.60
N TRP A 134 7.01 1.94 -8.49
CA TRP A 134 5.98 1.35 -7.63
C TRP A 134 6.50 1.08 -6.22
N VAL A 135 5.84 1.63 -5.21
CA VAL A 135 6.23 1.50 -3.81
C VAL A 135 5.26 0.60 -3.06
N GLU A 136 5.74 -0.57 -2.63
CA GLU A 136 4.99 -1.49 -1.77
C GLU A 136 4.71 -0.85 -0.40
N GLN A 137 3.47 -0.98 0.05
CA GLN A 137 3.02 -0.47 1.34
C GLN A 137 3.31 -1.49 2.46
N PRO A 138 3.64 -1.03 3.67
CA PRO A 138 4.06 -1.92 4.75
C PRO A 138 2.90 -2.74 5.36
N GLU A 139 1.65 -2.34 5.16
CA GLU A 139 0.50 -3.02 5.75
C GLU A 139 0.15 -4.34 5.05
N ILE A 140 -0.18 -5.36 5.86
CA ILE A 140 -0.65 -6.66 5.39
C ILE A 140 -2.03 -6.93 5.99
N PHE A 141 -3.01 -7.15 5.13
CA PHE A 141 -4.39 -7.44 5.52
C PHE A 141 -4.68 -8.92 5.39
N LYS A 142 -4.91 -9.60 6.50
CA LYS A 142 -5.05 -11.07 6.52
C LYS A 142 -6.51 -11.49 6.68
N PHE A 143 -6.89 -12.54 5.95
CA PHE A 143 -8.18 -13.21 6.06
C PHE A 143 -8.02 -14.71 5.82
N ARG A 144 -9.00 -15.51 6.27
CA ARG A 144 -9.07 -16.95 6.03
C ARG A 144 -10.15 -17.25 4.99
N VAL A 145 -9.92 -18.29 4.19
CA VAL A 145 -10.93 -18.85 3.28
C VAL A 145 -11.45 -20.15 3.86
N GLU A 146 -12.77 -20.29 3.93
CA GLU A 146 -13.48 -21.50 4.36
C GLU A 146 -14.49 -21.91 3.28
N GLU A 147 -15.03 -23.12 3.39
CA GLU A 147 -16.02 -23.67 2.45
C GLU A 147 -17.34 -22.87 2.47
#